data_AF-A0A521N9W6-F1
#
_entry.id   AF-A0A521N9W6-F1
#
_cell.length_a   1.000
_cell.length_b   1.000
_cell.length_c   1.000
_cell.angle_alpha   90.00
_cell.angle_beta   90.00
_cell.angle_gamma   90.00
#
_symmetry.space_group_name_H-M   'P 1'
#
loop_
_entity.id
_entity.type
_entity.pdbx_description
1 polymer ?
#
loop_
_entity_poly.entity_id
_entity_poly.type
_entity_poly.pdbx_seq_one_letter_code
_entity_poly.pdbx_strand_id
1 'polypeptide(L)'
;MQITVKEVATKKELNDFIAFPLRLYKGNPFFVPPLHFDEKATLRKDKNPAFDYCEARYWLAYKDGKIVGRIAGIINHAYIEKWKNRYMRFGWIDFEEDPAIAAALIGEVEKWAKEKDMKAVHGPMGFTDLDHEGMLVEGFDRVGTLATIYNYPYYPVFMEQLGYTKDADWIEYLVKVPEVIPEKMEKMASVVERRLGLQVLKAKSAKEILPYAPAIFELINEAYVDLYGVVPLTKKQIQYYTKQYFSFIRPDFVPLILDKEGKLVAFGVTMPSLSAALKKAKGSLLPFGFVHILKALKKNDLADLYLVAIRKDMQGKGVNALLMYEVNKSYIRNGIRYAETNPELELNTKVQSIWEHFDAEQHKRRRAFIKHL
;
A
#
# COMPACT_ATOMS: atom_id res chain seq x y z
N MET A 1 5.26 31.96 -18.18
CA MET A 1 6.57 31.54 -17.61
C MET A 1 6.82 30.11 -18.05
N GLN A 2 8.04 29.77 -18.46
CA GLN A 2 8.34 28.46 -19.06
C GLN A 2 8.54 27.40 -17.98
N ILE A 3 7.81 26.29 -18.08
CA ILE A 3 8.04 25.09 -17.26
C ILE A 3 9.13 24.27 -17.94
N THR A 4 10.15 23.87 -17.19
CA THR A 4 11.21 22.97 -17.67
C THR A 4 11.17 21.67 -16.89
N VAL A 5 11.28 20.54 -17.58
CA VAL A 5 11.32 19.23 -16.94
C VAL A 5 12.72 18.64 -17.11
N LYS A 6 13.28 18.14 -16.01
CA LYS A 6 14.63 17.59 -15.96
C LYS A 6 14.61 16.18 -15.39
N GLU A 7 15.27 15.26 -16.08
CA GLU A 7 15.51 13.91 -15.55
C GLU A 7 16.48 13.96 -14.35
N VAL A 8 16.17 13.20 -13.31
CA VAL A 8 16.97 13.05 -12.10
C VAL A 8 18.20 12.19 -12.42
N ALA A 9 19.40 12.78 -12.37
CA ALA A 9 20.65 12.12 -12.71
C ALA A 9 21.58 11.93 -11.51
N THR A 10 21.37 12.67 -10.42
CA THR A 10 22.26 12.69 -9.27
C THR A 10 21.58 12.29 -7.96
N LYS A 11 22.38 11.84 -6.98
CA LYS A 11 21.89 11.55 -5.62
C LYS A 11 21.25 12.77 -4.95
N LYS A 12 21.71 13.98 -5.29
CA LYS A 12 21.14 15.23 -4.77
C LYS A 12 19.73 15.43 -5.31
N GLU A 13 19.58 15.36 -6.64
CA GLU A 13 18.27 15.49 -7.30
C GLU A 13 17.28 14.40 -6.85
N LEU A 14 17.76 13.18 -6.60
CA LEU A 14 16.91 12.13 -6.04
C LEU A 14 16.41 12.48 -4.62
N ASN A 15 17.25 13.08 -3.77
CA ASN A 15 16.78 13.54 -2.47
C ASN A 15 15.78 14.71 -2.64
N ASP A 16 16.00 15.61 -3.61
CA ASP A 16 15.06 16.70 -3.91
C ASP A 16 13.70 16.15 -4.40
N PHE A 17 13.72 15.09 -5.21
CA PHE A 17 12.54 14.33 -5.64
C PHE A 17 11.77 13.72 -4.47
N ILE A 18 12.47 13.09 -3.52
CA ILE A 18 11.85 12.50 -2.33
C ILE A 18 11.30 13.58 -1.39
N ALA A 19 11.99 14.71 -1.27
CA ALA A 19 11.62 15.78 -0.34
C ALA A 19 10.47 16.66 -0.84
N PHE A 20 10.21 16.71 -2.15
CA PHE A 20 9.22 17.60 -2.74
C PHE A 20 7.80 17.51 -2.12
N PRO A 21 7.19 16.32 -1.91
CA PRO A 21 5.87 16.21 -1.29
C PRO A 21 5.83 16.77 0.14
N LEU A 22 6.92 16.61 0.89
CA LEU A 22 7.00 17.14 2.26
C LEU A 22 6.88 18.66 2.29
N ARG A 23 7.33 19.33 1.21
CA ARG A 23 7.15 20.77 1.02
C ARG A 23 5.76 21.09 0.50
N LEU A 24 5.29 20.37 -0.52
CA LEU A 24 3.99 20.61 -1.17
C LEU A 24 2.81 20.46 -0.19
N TYR A 25 2.84 19.43 0.65
CA TYR A 25 1.78 19.14 1.63
C TYR A 25 2.08 19.69 3.02
N LYS A 26 3.02 20.63 3.14
CA LYS A 26 3.36 21.22 4.44
C LYS A 26 2.13 21.88 5.07
N GLY A 27 1.71 21.36 6.22
CA GLY A 27 0.54 21.86 6.96
C GLY A 27 -0.79 21.24 6.53
N ASN A 28 -0.81 20.37 5.51
CA ASN A 28 -2.01 19.63 5.14
C ASN A 28 -2.39 18.65 6.27
N PRO A 29 -3.64 18.66 6.78
CA PRO A 29 -4.06 17.83 7.90
C PRO A 29 -4.35 16.38 7.51
N PHE A 30 -4.32 16.01 6.24
CA PHE A 30 -4.68 14.69 5.73
C PHE A 30 -3.49 13.90 5.18
N PHE A 31 -2.45 14.61 4.73
CA PHE A 31 -1.19 14.02 4.29
C PHE A 31 -0.45 13.30 5.42
N VAL A 32 -0.06 12.05 5.16
CA VAL A 32 0.83 11.26 6.02
C VAL A 32 2.19 11.13 5.31
N PRO A 33 3.25 11.74 5.86
CA PRO A 33 4.58 11.65 5.27
C PRO A 33 5.10 10.20 5.25
N PRO A 34 5.61 9.69 4.11
CA PRO A 34 6.33 8.43 4.10
C PRO A 34 7.64 8.56 4.87
N LEU A 35 8.20 7.43 5.28
CA LEU A 35 9.51 7.40 5.92
C LEU A 35 10.60 7.69 4.88
N HIS A 36 11.38 8.75 5.10
CA HIS A 36 12.37 9.20 4.11
C HIS A 36 13.43 8.13 3.76
N PHE A 37 13.83 7.29 4.72
CA PHE A 37 14.79 6.23 4.45
C PHE A 37 14.20 5.11 3.59
N ASP A 38 12.89 4.90 3.68
CA ASP A 38 12.17 3.87 2.95
C ASP A 38 11.99 4.29 1.49
N GLU A 39 11.49 5.50 1.24
CA GLU A 39 11.44 6.12 -0.09
C GLU A 39 12.79 6.08 -0.80
N LYS A 40 13.86 6.38 -0.06
CA LYS A 40 15.23 6.34 -0.57
C LYS A 40 15.70 4.92 -0.91
N ALA A 41 15.26 3.90 -0.17
CA ALA A 41 15.57 2.51 -0.49
C ALA A 41 14.79 2.06 -1.73
N THR A 42 13.50 2.38 -1.79
CA THR A 42 12.59 2.03 -2.89
C THR A 42 13.02 2.61 -4.24
N LEU A 43 13.39 3.89 -4.29
CA LEU A 43 13.75 4.58 -5.53
C LEU A 43 15.21 4.34 -5.99
N ARG A 44 15.99 3.53 -5.27
CA ARG A 44 17.38 3.26 -5.59
C ARG A 44 17.58 1.89 -6.23
N LYS A 45 18.09 1.92 -7.47
CA LYS A 45 18.47 0.71 -8.23
C LYS A 45 19.43 -0.23 -7.50
N ASP A 46 20.35 0.30 -6.70
CA ASP A 46 21.31 -0.52 -5.95
C ASP A 46 20.77 -1.07 -4.62
N LYS A 47 19.49 -0.81 -4.30
CA LYS A 47 18.85 -1.19 -3.04
C LYS A 47 17.57 -2.00 -3.21
N ASN A 48 16.69 -1.58 -4.11
CA ASN A 48 15.40 -2.23 -4.34
C ASN A 48 15.54 -3.40 -5.35
N PRO A 49 15.24 -4.65 -4.97
CA PRO A 49 15.31 -5.79 -5.88
C PRO A 49 14.37 -5.72 -7.09
N ALA A 50 13.33 -4.89 -7.07
CA ALA A 50 12.41 -4.75 -8.20
C ALA A 50 13.12 -4.27 -9.48
N PHE A 51 14.27 -3.60 -9.35
CA PHE A 51 15.11 -3.22 -10.49
C PHE A 51 15.77 -4.38 -11.23
N ASP A 52 15.65 -5.62 -10.73
CA ASP A 52 16.04 -6.81 -11.48
C ASP A 52 15.15 -7.01 -12.72
N TYR A 53 13.91 -6.47 -12.70
CA TYR A 53 12.95 -6.54 -13.82
C TYR A 53 12.26 -5.20 -14.13
N CYS A 54 12.57 -4.12 -13.40
CA CYS A 54 12.07 -2.79 -13.66
C CYS A 54 13.15 -1.85 -14.22
N GLU A 55 12.77 -1.06 -15.22
CA GLU A 55 13.49 0.16 -15.61
C GLU A 55 12.71 1.36 -15.07
N ALA A 56 13.41 2.41 -14.64
CA ALA A 56 12.77 3.61 -14.15
C ALA A 56 13.53 4.86 -14.51
N ARG A 57 12.78 5.93 -14.75
CA ARG A 57 13.27 7.30 -14.88
C ARG A 57 12.42 8.20 -13.98
N TYR A 58 13.05 9.23 -13.44
CA TYR A 58 12.38 10.20 -12.56
C TYR A 58 12.61 11.59 -13.12
N TRP A 59 11.61 12.44 -13.00
CA TRP A 59 11.67 13.81 -13.49
C TRP A 59 11.21 14.80 -12.43
N LEU A 60 11.83 15.98 -12.47
CA LEU A 60 11.46 17.15 -11.69
C LEU A 60 11.04 18.27 -12.64
N ALA A 61 9.89 18.89 -12.38
CA ALA A 61 9.45 20.09 -13.08
C ALA A 61 9.93 21.33 -12.33
N TYR A 62 10.41 22.34 -13.06
CA TYR A 62 10.89 23.60 -12.54
C TYR A 62 10.12 24.78 -13.15
N LYS A 63 9.81 25.77 -12.31
CA LYS A 63 9.28 27.08 -12.69
C LYS A 63 10.09 28.12 -11.92
N ASP A 64 10.75 29.03 -12.63
CA ASP A 64 11.63 30.07 -12.06
C ASP A 64 12.72 29.50 -11.13
N GLY A 65 13.33 28.38 -11.54
CA GLY A 65 14.39 27.70 -10.78
C GLY A 65 13.90 26.96 -9.53
N LYS A 66 12.60 26.96 -9.23
CA LYS A 66 12.00 26.22 -8.12
C LYS A 66 11.35 24.95 -8.63
N ILE A 67 11.53 23.84 -7.90
CA ILE A 67 10.82 22.59 -8.19
C ILE A 67 9.33 22.82 -7.92
N VAL A 68 8.47 22.51 -8.90
CA VAL A 68 7.02 22.67 -8.82
C VAL A 68 6.27 21.36 -9.10
N GLY A 69 7.00 20.28 -9.38
CA GLY A 69 6.43 18.95 -9.47
C GLY A 69 7.46 17.85 -9.69
N ARG A 70 7.00 16.61 -9.60
CA ARG A 70 7.78 15.38 -9.77
C ARG A 70 6.93 14.28 -10.39
N ILE A 71 7.57 13.34 -11.07
CA ILE A 71 6.94 12.10 -11.57
C ILE A 71 7.99 11.02 -11.77
N ALA A 72 7.63 9.76 -11.49
CA ALA A 72 8.38 8.59 -11.89
C ALA A 72 7.68 7.89 -13.06
N GLY A 73 8.44 7.45 -14.05
CA GLY A 73 8.01 6.50 -15.05
C GLY A 73 8.70 5.16 -14.77
N ILE A 74 7.97 4.06 -14.93
CA ILE A 74 8.46 2.71 -14.66
C ILE A 74 8.02 1.75 -15.78
N ILE A 75 8.96 1.00 -16.35
CA ILE A 75 8.68 -0.17 -17.18
C ILE A 75 8.85 -1.39 -16.28
N ASN A 76 7.77 -2.14 -16.07
CA ASN A 76 7.80 -3.38 -15.30
C ASN A 76 7.73 -4.58 -16.28
N HIS A 77 8.87 -5.19 -16.57
CA HIS A 77 8.95 -6.28 -17.55
C HIS A 77 8.19 -7.52 -17.10
N ALA A 78 8.14 -7.80 -15.80
CA ALA A 78 7.38 -8.92 -15.24
C ALA A 78 5.86 -8.70 -15.35
N TYR A 79 5.38 -7.45 -15.22
CA TYR A 79 3.99 -7.11 -15.51
C TYR A 79 3.65 -7.36 -16.99
N ILE A 80 4.50 -6.89 -17.90
CA ILE A 80 4.31 -7.10 -19.35
C ILE A 80 4.28 -8.59 -19.68
N GLU A 81 5.18 -9.38 -19.09
CA GLU A 81 5.25 -10.82 -19.31
C GLU A 81 3.99 -11.54 -18.82
N LYS A 82 3.50 -11.22 -17.62
CA LYS A 82 2.32 -11.87 -17.02
C LYS A 82 1.03 -11.44 -17.70
N TRP A 83 0.80 -10.13 -17.80
CA TRP A 83 -0.48 -9.55 -18.22
C TRP A 83 -0.59 -9.33 -19.72
N LYS A 84 0.52 -9.48 -20.46
CA LYS A 84 0.62 -9.24 -21.92
C LYS A 84 0.26 -7.81 -22.34
N ASN A 85 0.22 -6.89 -21.38
CA ASN A 85 -0.02 -5.47 -21.58
C ASN A 85 1.31 -4.72 -21.58
N ARG A 86 1.67 -4.10 -22.70
CA ARG A 86 2.87 -3.28 -22.84
C ARG A 86 2.63 -1.87 -22.32
N TYR A 87 2.37 -1.73 -21.02
CA TYR A 87 2.03 -0.45 -20.40
C TYR A 87 3.24 0.13 -19.67
N MET A 88 3.41 1.45 -19.78
CA MET A 88 4.31 2.24 -18.95
C MET A 88 3.58 2.61 -17.66
N ARG A 89 4.15 2.29 -16.50
CA ARG A 89 3.64 2.81 -15.22
C ARG A 89 4.10 4.25 -15.02
N PHE A 90 3.26 5.08 -14.42
CA PHE A 90 3.71 6.28 -13.71
C PHE A 90 3.43 6.14 -12.22
N GLY A 91 4.20 6.84 -11.40
CA GLY A 91 4.06 6.84 -9.93
C GLY A 91 4.78 8.06 -9.34
N TRP A 92 4.78 8.20 -8.01
CA TRP A 92 5.40 9.34 -7.31
C TRP A 92 5.09 10.69 -7.98
N ILE A 93 3.83 10.88 -8.39
CA ILE A 93 3.40 12.09 -9.07
C ILE A 93 2.93 13.11 -8.04
N ASP A 94 3.57 14.28 -8.04
CA ASP A 94 3.15 15.41 -7.21
C ASP A 94 3.42 16.71 -7.94
N PHE A 95 2.51 17.68 -7.89
CA PHE A 95 2.66 18.96 -8.57
C PHE A 95 1.80 20.06 -7.94
N GLU A 96 2.23 21.31 -8.06
CA GLU A 96 1.45 22.50 -7.70
C GLU A 96 0.23 22.68 -8.63
N GLU A 97 -0.81 23.39 -8.19
CA GLU A 97 -2.09 23.57 -8.89
C GLU A 97 -1.97 24.41 -10.19
N ASP A 98 -1.33 23.84 -11.21
CA ASP A 98 -1.15 24.42 -12.54
C ASP A 98 -1.21 23.27 -13.57
N PRO A 99 -2.27 23.20 -14.41
CA PRO A 99 -2.43 22.12 -15.40
C PRO A 99 -1.24 21.96 -16.34
N ALA A 100 -0.50 23.04 -16.60
CA ALA A 100 0.68 22.98 -17.46
C ALA A 100 1.83 22.18 -16.81
N ILE A 101 1.92 22.12 -15.48
CA ILE A 101 2.90 21.30 -14.77
C ILE A 101 2.55 19.81 -14.94
N ALA A 102 1.28 19.46 -14.72
CA ALA A 102 0.80 18.09 -14.90
C ALA A 102 1.04 17.61 -16.34
N ALA A 103 0.68 18.43 -17.32
CA ALA A 103 0.91 18.16 -18.74
C ALA A 103 2.39 17.94 -19.06
N ALA A 104 3.28 18.79 -18.53
CA ALA A 104 4.72 18.68 -18.78
C ALA A 104 5.32 17.40 -18.16
N LEU A 105 4.93 17.04 -16.93
CA LEU A 105 5.42 15.84 -16.25
C LEU A 105 4.92 14.56 -16.93
N ILE A 106 3.61 14.46 -17.18
CA ILE A 106 3.01 13.31 -17.86
C ILE A 106 3.56 13.17 -19.28
N GLY A 107 3.77 14.29 -19.98
CA GLY A 107 4.35 14.31 -21.32
C GLY A 107 5.73 13.64 -21.41
N GLU A 108 6.60 13.78 -20.40
CA GLU A 108 7.88 13.07 -20.36
C GLU A 108 7.71 11.55 -20.22
N VAL A 109 6.74 11.10 -19.42
CA VAL A 109 6.42 9.67 -19.29
C VAL A 109 5.84 9.12 -20.59
N GLU A 110 4.91 9.83 -21.23
CA GLU A 110 4.34 9.45 -22.53
C GLU A 110 5.41 9.40 -23.63
N LYS A 111 6.34 10.36 -23.65
CA LYS A 111 7.47 10.37 -24.58
C LYS A 111 8.36 9.16 -24.37
N TRP A 112 8.73 8.87 -23.12
CA TRP A 112 9.54 7.69 -22.82
C TRP A 112 8.82 6.38 -23.15
N ALA A 113 7.50 6.34 -22.94
CA ALA A 113 6.66 5.22 -23.33
C ALA A 113 6.69 4.98 -24.85
N LYS A 114 6.59 6.04 -25.67
CA LYS A 114 6.74 5.96 -27.13
C LYS A 114 8.14 5.51 -27.55
N GLU A 115 9.20 6.05 -26.92
CA GLU A 115 10.59 5.62 -27.16
C GLU A 115 10.79 4.11 -26.93
N LYS A 116 10.02 3.53 -26.01
CA LYS A 116 10.10 2.12 -25.60
C LYS A 116 9.02 1.24 -26.23
N ASP A 117 8.26 1.77 -27.19
CA ASP A 117 7.15 1.08 -27.87
C ASP A 117 6.11 0.49 -26.89
N MET A 118 5.81 1.24 -25.82
CA MET A 118 4.68 0.96 -24.94
C MET A 118 3.38 1.43 -25.58
N LYS A 119 2.28 0.75 -25.29
CA LYS A 119 0.94 0.97 -25.88
C LYS A 119 -0.01 1.80 -25.02
N ALA A 120 0.32 1.98 -23.75
CA ALA A 120 -0.43 2.83 -22.85
C ALA A 120 0.47 3.33 -21.71
N VAL A 121 0.00 4.37 -21.02
CA VAL A 121 0.56 4.84 -19.75
C VAL A 121 -0.52 4.68 -18.68
N HIS A 122 -0.20 4.05 -17.55
CA HIS A 122 -1.14 3.85 -16.46
C HIS A 122 -0.54 4.08 -15.07
N GLY A 123 -1.37 4.46 -14.09
CA GLY A 123 -0.89 4.79 -12.73
C GLY A 123 -1.80 5.76 -11.97
N PRO A 124 -1.42 6.21 -10.77
CA PRO A 124 -0.12 5.96 -10.16
C PRO A 124 -0.01 4.54 -9.62
N MET A 125 1.12 3.88 -9.93
CA MET A 125 1.50 2.56 -9.42
C MET A 125 3.01 2.53 -9.16
N GLY A 126 3.43 1.66 -8.24
CA GLY A 126 4.83 1.47 -7.92
C GLY A 126 5.54 0.38 -8.73
N PHE A 127 6.68 -0.07 -8.21
CA PHE A 127 7.48 -1.16 -8.77
C PHE A 127 6.85 -2.53 -8.49
N THR A 128 6.13 -2.63 -7.38
CA THR A 128 5.43 -3.81 -6.86
C THR A 128 4.09 -3.41 -6.28
N ASP A 129 3.21 -4.38 -6.07
CA ASP A 129 1.89 -4.15 -5.43
C ASP A 129 1.99 -3.88 -3.91
N LEU A 130 3.21 -3.86 -3.36
CA LEU A 130 3.47 -3.42 -1.98
C LEU A 130 3.90 -1.94 -1.90
N ASP A 131 4.10 -1.29 -3.04
CA ASP A 131 4.32 0.16 -3.11
C ASP A 131 2.97 0.89 -3.07
N HIS A 132 2.99 2.21 -2.93
CA HIS A 132 1.74 2.99 -2.92
C HIS A 132 1.12 3.05 -4.32
N GLU A 133 -0.19 2.77 -4.40
CA GLU A 133 -0.95 2.77 -5.65
C GLU A 133 -2.24 3.57 -5.52
N GLY A 134 -2.70 4.07 -6.66
CA GLY A 134 -4.00 4.72 -6.80
C GLY A 134 -4.04 6.16 -6.26
N MET A 135 -4.37 7.09 -7.15
CA MET A 135 -4.62 8.49 -6.82
C MET A 135 -5.94 8.61 -6.06
N LEU A 136 -5.99 9.40 -4.99
CA LEU A 136 -7.20 9.68 -4.24
C LEU A 136 -8.21 10.42 -5.13
N VAL A 137 -9.44 9.90 -5.23
CA VAL A 137 -10.56 10.49 -5.98
C VAL A 137 -11.78 10.78 -5.09
N GLU A 138 -11.88 10.14 -3.92
CA GLU A 138 -12.90 10.42 -2.89
C GLU A 138 -12.24 10.37 -1.50
N GLY A 139 -12.73 11.17 -0.55
CA GLY A 139 -12.21 11.21 0.83
C GLY A 139 -11.01 12.14 1.06
N PHE A 140 -10.93 13.25 0.33
CA PHE A 140 -9.85 14.26 0.47
C PHE A 140 -9.77 14.93 1.86
N ASP A 141 -10.83 14.78 2.65
CA ASP A 141 -11.00 15.23 4.03
C ASP A 141 -10.73 14.11 5.07
N ARG A 142 -10.22 12.97 4.63
CA ARG A 142 -9.82 11.83 5.47
C ARG A 142 -8.30 11.72 5.53
N VAL A 143 -7.78 11.33 6.70
CA VAL A 143 -6.32 11.14 6.88
C VAL A 143 -5.87 9.92 6.08
N GLY A 144 -4.74 10.04 5.36
CA GLY A 144 -4.12 8.91 4.68
C GLY A 144 -3.57 7.85 5.65
N THR A 145 -3.09 6.75 5.10
CA THR A 145 -2.39 5.69 5.84
C THR A 145 -0.92 5.66 5.46
N LEU A 146 -0.12 4.88 6.18
CA LEU A 146 1.26 4.58 5.75
C LEU A 146 1.29 3.80 4.42
N ALA A 147 0.23 3.07 4.07
CA ALA A 147 0.15 2.23 2.88
C ALA A 147 -0.27 3.00 1.61
N THR A 148 -0.52 4.30 1.71
CA THR A 148 -1.21 5.03 0.65
C THR A 148 -0.60 6.39 0.35
N ILE A 149 -0.80 6.87 -0.88
CA ILE A 149 -0.50 8.26 -1.25
C ILE A 149 -1.63 9.22 -0.84
N TYR A 150 -1.33 10.51 -0.83
CA TYR A 150 -2.32 11.57 -0.81
C TYR A 150 -2.02 12.53 -1.96
N ASN A 151 -3.07 13.10 -2.55
CA ASN A 151 -3.00 14.16 -3.53
C ASN A 151 -4.15 15.14 -3.32
N TYR A 152 -3.97 16.36 -3.83
CA TYR A 152 -5.04 17.36 -3.81
C TYR A 152 -6.17 17.00 -4.79
N PRO A 153 -7.39 17.54 -4.60
CA PRO A 153 -8.56 17.26 -5.44
C PRO A 153 -8.40 17.63 -6.92
N TYR A 154 -7.51 18.56 -7.26
CA TYR A 154 -7.27 18.95 -8.65
C TYR A 154 -6.50 17.91 -9.46
N TYR A 155 -5.85 16.92 -8.82
CA TYR A 155 -5.04 15.93 -9.53
C TYR A 155 -5.89 15.06 -10.47
N PRO A 156 -6.98 14.38 -10.02
CA PRO A 156 -7.87 13.63 -10.91
C PRO A 156 -8.40 14.45 -12.07
N VAL A 157 -8.80 15.70 -11.79
CA VAL A 157 -9.32 16.63 -12.80
C VAL A 157 -8.29 16.89 -13.90
N PHE A 158 -7.02 17.10 -13.52
CA PHE A 158 -5.96 17.32 -14.51
C PHE A 158 -5.61 16.05 -15.28
N MET A 159 -5.70 14.86 -14.66
CA MET A 159 -5.54 13.60 -15.38
C MET A 159 -6.62 13.43 -16.47
N GLU A 160 -7.88 13.70 -16.13
CA GLU A 160 -9.00 13.65 -17.07
C GLU A 160 -8.83 14.65 -18.23
N GLN A 161 -8.38 15.88 -17.93
CA GLN A 161 -8.07 16.89 -18.96
C GLN A 161 -6.95 16.44 -19.91
N LEU A 162 -6.01 15.61 -19.45
CA LEU A 162 -4.94 15.03 -20.26
C LEU A 162 -5.41 13.80 -21.08
N GLY A 163 -6.69 13.44 -21.00
CA GLY A 163 -7.29 12.32 -21.72
C GLY A 163 -7.11 10.97 -21.03
N TYR A 164 -6.76 10.95 -19.74
CA TYR A 164 -6.71 9.72 -18.97
C TYR A 164 -8.11 9.34 -18.49
N THR A 165 -8.41 8.04 -18.52
CA THR A 165 -9.65 7.46 -18.01
C THR A 165 -9.36 6.52 -16.86
N LYS A 166 -10.41 6.04 -16.17
CA LYS A 166 -10.29 4.99 -15.16
C LYS A 166 -9.70 3.71 -15.75
N ASP A 167 -8.74 3.13 -15.04
CA ASP A 167 -8.22 1.77 -15.27
C ASP A 167 -8.77 0.81 -14.20
N ALA A 168 -8.50 1.11 -12.93
CA ALA A 168 -8.99 0.37 -11.78
C ALA A 168 -9.25 1.31 -10.59
N ASP A 169 -10.24 0.98 -9.77
CA ASP A 169 -10.43 1.63 -8.47
C ASP A 169 -10.18 0.67 -7.31
N TRP A 170 -9.75 1.27 -6.20
CA TRP A 170 -9.72 0.66 -4.89
C TRP A 170 -10.61 1.46 -3.95
N ILE A 171 -11.31 0.76 -3.06
CA ILE A 171 -12.16 1.34 -2.03
C ILE A 171 -11.58 1.02 -0.65
N GLU A 172 -11.79 1.93 0.30
CA GLU A 172 -11.34 1.78 1.68
C GLU A 172 -12.53 1.99 2.63
N TYR A 173 -12.60 1.16 3.66
CA TYR A 173 -13.61 1.24 4.71
C TYR A 173 -12.98 1.62 6.04
N LEU A 174 -13.68 2.48 6.78
CA LEU A 174 -13.47 2.66 8.21
C LEU A 174 -14.44 1.74 8.94
N VAL A 175 -13.90 0.74 9.61
CA VAL A 175 -14.67 -0.30 10.29
C VAL A 175 -14.62 -0.06 11.79
N LYS A 176 -15.78 0.02 12.44
CA LYS A 176 -15.87 0.11 13.89
C LYS A 176 -15.62 -1.27 14.51
N VAL A 177 -14.68 -1.32 15.44
CA VAL A 177 -14.38 -2.51 16.23
C VAL A 177 -15.48 -2.68 17.28
N PRO A 178 -16.09 -3.88 17.42
CA PRO A 178 -17.09 -4.13 18.44
C PRO A 178 -16.46 -4.04 19.84
N GLU A 179 -17.21 -3.51 20.82
CA GLU A 179 -16.71 -3.35 22.20
C GLU A 179 -16.44 -4.68 22.89
N VAL A 180 -17.23 -5.70 22.55
CA VAL A 180 -17.10 -7.09 22.98
C VAL A 180 -17.24 -8.00 21.78
N ILE A 181 -16.59 -9.17 21.83
CA ILE A 181 -16.73 -10.13 20.73
C ILE A 181 -18.18 -10.63 20.65
N PRO A 182 -18.84 -10.52 19.48
CA PRO A 182 -20.18 -11.08 19.32
C PRO A 182 -20.16 -12.60 19.48
N GLU A 183 -21.07 -13.17 20.30
CA GLU A 183 -21.13 -14.62 20.54
C GLU A 183 -21.21 -15.45 19.25
N LYS A 184 -21.92 -14.92 18.24
CA LYS A 184 -22.06 -15.58 16.93
C LYS A 184 -20.70 -15.74 16.23
N MET A 185 -19.83 -14.73 16.33
CA MET A 185 -18.49 -14.75 15.75
C MET A 185 -17.61 -15.79 16.46
N GLU A 186 -17.61 -15.78 17.80
CA GLU A 186 -16.86 -16.76 18.61
C GLU A 186 -17.32 -18.19 18.35
N LYS A 187 -18.64 -18.45 18.37
CA LYS A 187 -19.20 -19.78 18.06
C LYS A 187 -18.79 -20.25 16.67
N MET A 188 -18.84 -19.37 15.66
CA MET A 188 -18.43 -19.72 14.30
C MET A 188 -16.93 -20.06 14.23
N ALA A 189 -16.08 -19.23 14.85
CA ALA A 189 -14.65 -19.46 14.93
C ALA A 189 -14.32 -20.82 15.58
N SER A 190 -14.91 -21.13 16.74
CA SER A 190 -14.70 -22.40 17.44
C SER A 190 -15.23 -23.63 16.68
N VAL A 191 -16.28 -23.49 15.88
CA VAL A 191 -16.77 -24.58 15.01
C VAL A 191 -15.81 -24.81 13.85
N VAL A 192 -15.36 -23.73 13.19
CA VAL A 192 -14.42 -23.80 12.07
C VAL A 192 -13.08 -24.40 12.52
N GLU A 193 -12.54 -23.93 13.65
CA GLU A 193 -11.29 -24.42 14.24
C GLU A 193 -11.36 -25.94 14.48
N ARG A 194 -12.39 -26.43 15.17
CA ARG A 194 -12.56 -27.86 15.47
C ARG A 194 -12.83 -28.71 14.22
N ARG A 195 -13.73 -28.26 13.34
CA ARG A 195 -14.13 -29.01 12.14
C ARG A 195 -12.97 -29.19 11.16
N LEU A 196 -12.18 -28.15 10.97
CA LEU A 196 -11.06 -28.15 10.02
C LEU A 196 -9.74 -28.55 10.69
N GLY A 197 -9.70 -28.68 12.01
CA GLY A 197 -8.48 -28.99 12.76
C GLY A 197 -7.42 -27.90 12.65
N LEU A 198 -7.86 -26.64 12.66
CA LEU A 198 -6.98 -25.49 12.59
C LEU A 198 -6.49 -25.09 13.97
N GLN A 199 -5.36 -24.40 14.02
CA GLN A 199 -4.81 -23.83 15.23
C GLN A 199 -4.30 -22.42 14.97
N VAL A 200 -4.49 -21.53 15.94
CA VAL A 200 -3.91 -20.17 15.90
C VAL A 200 -2.49 -20.24 16.48
N LEU A 201 -1.49 -19.72 15.78
CA LEU A 201 -0.14 -19.59 16.30
C LEU A 201 -0.11 -18.59 17.46
N LYS A 202 0.23 -19.05 18.66
CA LYS A 202 0.36 -18.22 19.87
C LYS A 202 1.77 -17.63 20.00
N ALA A 203 2.18 -16.85 19.00
CA ALA A 203 3.51 -16.23 18.99
C ALA A 203 3.63 -15.13 20.05
N LYS A 204 4.74 -15.12 20.80
CA LYS A 204 5.03 -14.08 21.82
C LYS A 204 5.97 -13.00 21.31
N SER A 205 6.69 -13.25 20.22
CA SER A 205 7.67 -12.33 19.65
C SER A 205 7.70 -12.41 18.12
N ALA A 206 8.19 -11.35 17.47
CA ALA A 206 8.38 -11.35 16.01
C ALA A 206 9.34 -12.45 15.54
N LYS A 207 10.27 -12.89 16.41
CA LYS A 207 11.20 -13.99 16.13
C LYS A 207 10.49 -15.34 15.96
N GLU A 208 9.33 -15.53 16.59
CA GLU A 208 8.53 -16.76 16.43
C GLU A 208 7.66 -16.73 15.16
N ILE A 209 7.39 -15.55 14.61
CA ILE A 209 6.67 -15.36 13.34
C ILE A 209 7.64 -15.43 12.15
N LEU A 210 8.90 -14.97 12.34
CA LEU A 210 9.92 -14.92 11.29
C LEU A 210 10.11 -16.23 10.49
N PRO A 211 10.09 -17.44 11.09
CA PRO A 211 10.16 -18.69 10.34
C PRO A 211 9.02 -18.90 9.34
N TYR A 212 7.87 -18.26 9.56
CA TYR A 212 6.70 -18.30 8.67
C TYR A 212 6.75 -17.24 7.57
N ALA A 213 7.72 -16.33 7.57
CA ALA A 213 7.81 -15.25 6.56
C ALA A 213 7.78 -15.78 5.11
N PRO A 214 8.55 -16.83 4.73
CA PRO A 214 8.47 -17.38 3.39
C PRO A 214 7.06 -17.86 3.04
N ALA A 215 6.42 -18.62 3.93
CA ALA A 215 5.07 -19.15 3.72
C ALA A 215 4.01 -18.04 3.63
N ILE A 216 4.16 -16.93 4.37
CA ILE A 216 3.27 -15.76 4.28
C ILE A 216 3.36 -15.17 2.87
N PHE A 217 4.57 -14.89 2.37
CA PHE A 217 4.74 -14.29 1.05
C PHE A 217 4.40 -15.25 -0.10
N GLU A 218 4.66 -16.54 0.05
CA GLU A 218 4.20 -17.56 -0.90
C GLU A 218 2.67 -17.58 -0.97
N LEU A 219 1.99 -17.53 0.18
CA LEU A 219 0.54 -17.47 0.22
C LEU A 219 -0.01 -16.15 -0.36
N ILE A 220 0.69 -15.01 -0.20
CA ILE A 220 0.35 -13.76 -0.91
C ILE A 220 0.42 -13.97 -2.42
N ASN A 221 1.54 -14.49 -2.91
CA ASN A 221 1.75 -14.73 -4.34
C ASN A 221 0.67 -15.64 -4.91
N GLU A 222 0.26 -16.68 -4.19
CA GLU A 222 -0.82 -17.59 -4.61
C GLU A 222 -2.20 -16.94 -4.56
N ALA A 223 -2.52 -16.24 -3.47
CA ALA A 223 -3.86 -15.70 -3.25
C ALA A 223 -4.15 -14.48 -4.13
N TYR A 224 -3.13 -13.67 -4.45
CA TYR A 224 -3.29 -12.40 -5.14
C TYR A 224 -2.94 -12.50 -6.63
N VAL A 225 -2.60 -13.69 -7.12
CA VAL A 225 -2.13 -13.89 -8.51
C VAL A 225 -3.12 -13.38 -9.56
N ASP A 226 -4.42 -13.42 -9.31
CA ASP A 226 -5.45 -13.01 -10.27
C ASP A 226 -5.89 -11.54 -10.09
N LEU A 227 -5.37 -10.83 -9.08
CA LEU A 227 -5.74 -9.45 -8.81
C LEU A 227 -5.08 -8.49 -9.80
N TYR A 228 -5.79 -7.43 -10.18
CA TYR A 228 -5.32 -6.40 -11.10
C TYR A 228 -3.93 -5.89 -10.70
N GLY A 229 -3.03 -5.74 -11.68
CA GLY A 229 -1.71 -5.17 -11.46
C GLY A 229 -0.67 -6.14 -10.91
N VAL A 230 -1.10 -7.25 -10.28
CA VAL A 230 -0.23 -8.06 -9.43
C VAL A 230 0.88 -8.73 -10.19
N VAL A 231 2.11 -8.64 -9.68
CA VAL A 231 3.26 -9.43 -10.11
C VAL A 231 3.80 -10.22 -8.93
N PRO A 232 3.91 -11.56 -9.01
CA PRO A 232 4.44 -12.37 -7.91
C PRO A 232 5.82 -11.91 -7.47
N LEU A 233 6.02 -11.81 -6.16
CA LEU A 233 7.29 -11.44 -5.56
C LEU A 233 8.33 -12.54 -5.76
N THR A 234 9.52 -12.14 -6.20
CA THR A 234 10.69 -13.03 -6.28
C THR A 234 11.23 -13.38 -4.89
N LYS A 235 12.01 -14.47 -4.78
CA LYS A 235 12.69 -14.83 -3.52
C LYS A 235 13.54 -13.69 -2.93
N LYS A 236 14.19 -12.90 -3.78
CA LYS A 236 15.02 -11.76 -3.37
C LYS A 236 14.17 -10.62 -2.79
N GLN A 237 12.98 -10.38 -3.37
CA GLN A 237 12.01 -9.41 -2.81
C GLN A 237 11.42 -9.90 -1.50
N ILE A 238 11.08 -11.18 -1.40
CA ILE A 238 10.60 -11.79 -0.15
C ILE A 238 11.61 -11.58 0.97
N GLN A 239 12.90 -11.83 0.72
CA GLN A 239 13.97 -11.59 1.69
C GLN A 239 14.12 -10.11 2.04
N TYR A 240 14.04 -9.23 1.04
CA TYR A 240 14.10 -7.78 1.21
C TYR A 240 12.98 -7.27 2.13
N TYR A 241 11.72 -7.59 1.82
CA TYR A 241 10.56 -7.18 2.61
C TYR A 241 10.53 -7.84 3.99
N THR A 242 10.98 -9.10 4.10
CA THR A 242 11.13 -9.77 5.39
C THR A 242 12.07 -8.95 6.29
N LYS A 243 13.25 -8.57 5.80
CA LYS A 243 14.21 -7.77 6.56
C LYS A 243 13.67 -6.38 6.89
N GLN A 244 12.95 -5.76 5.95
CA GLN A 244 12.41 -4.42 6.10
C GLN A 244 11.31 -4.36 7.18
N TYR A 245 10.37 -5.31 7.17
CA TYR A 245 9.14 -5.19 7.93
C TYR A 245 9.08 -6.04 9.21
N PHE A 246 9.75 -7.19 9.26
CA PHE A 246 9.55 -8.12 10.39
C PHE A 246 10.08 -7.60 11.73
N SER A 247 11.05 -6.69 11.72
CA SER A 247 11.66 -6.19 12.95
C SER A 247 10.70 -5.41 13.86
N PHE A 248 9.60 -4.89 13.32
CA PHE A 248 8.61 -4.10 14.07
C PHE A 248 7.22 -4.77 14.14
N ILE A 249 7.09 -6.02 13.66
CA ILE A 249 5.84 -6.78 13.78
C ILE A 249 5.47 -6.96 15.25
N ARG A 250 4.22 -6.64 15.58
CA ARG A 250 3.60 -7.02 16.84
C ARG A 250 2.84 -8.33 16.64
N PRO A 251 3.23 -9.43 17.33
CA PRO A 251 2.57 -10.73 17.17
C PRO A 251 1.06 -10.69 17.35
N ASP A 252 0.59 -9.88 18.31
CA ASP A 252 -0.83 -9.68 18.57
C ASP A 252 -1.60 -9.16 17.34
N PHE A 253 -0.95 -8.47 16.41
CA PHE A 253 -1.57 -7.86 15.23
C PHE A 253 -1.38 -8.70 13.96
N VAL A 254 -0.71 -9.86 14.06
CA VAL A 254 -0.40 -10.74 12.93
C VAL A 254 -0.85 -12.17 13.23
N PRO A 255 -2.16 -12.45 13.25
CA PRO A 255 -2.66 -13.80 13.47
C PRO A 255 -2.25 -14.72 12.32
N LEU A 256 -1.65 -15.87 12.66
CA LEU A 256 -1.37 -16.97 11.74
C LEU A 256 -2.23 -18.18 12.11
N ILE A 257 -2.93 -18.73 11.13
CA ILE A 257 -3.74 -19.94 11.25
C ILE A 257 -2.99 -21.08 10.57
N LEU A 258 -2.76 -22.17 11.30
CA LEU A 258 -2.05 -23.35 10.83
C LEU A 258 -2.99 -24.56 10.76
N ASP A 259 -2.68 -25.52 9.90
CA ASP A 259 -3.29 -26.86 9.94
C ASP A 259 -2.63 -27.77 11.01
N LYS A 260 -3.09 -29.02 11.09
CA LYS A 260 -2.62 -30.01 12.07
C LYS A 260 -1.13 -30.34 11.88
N GLU A 261 -0.63 -30.20 10.67
CA GLU A 261 0.75 -30.42 10.28
C GLU A 261 1.62 -29.17 10.50
N GLY A 262 1.05 -28.07 11.00
CA GLY A 262 1.76 -26.82 11.27
C GLY A 262 2.03 -25.96 10.03
N LYS A 263 1.40 -26.26 8.89
CA LYS A 263 1.53 -25.47 7.67
C LYS A 263 0.57 -24.29 7.70
N LEU A 264 0.98 -23.18 7.10
CA LEU A 264 0.18 -21.97 7.03
C LEU A 264 -1.08 -22.18 6.19
N VAL A 265 -2.23 -21.83 6.76
CA VAL A 265 -3.54 -21.88 6.11
C VAL A 265 -4.06 -20.47 5.82
N ALA A 266 -3.90 -19.56 6.77
CA ALA A 266 -4.31 -18.17 6.61
C ALA A 266 -3.46 -17.25 7.49
N PHE A 267 -3.39 -15.99 7.09
CA PHE A 267 -2.82 -14.96 7.94
C PHE A 267 -3.56 -13.63 7.78
N GLY A 268 -3.44 -12.78 8.79
CA GLY A 268 -3.70 -11.34 8.69
C GLY A 268 -2.46 -10.57 9.08
N VAL A 269 -2.13 -9.50 8.37
CA VAL A 269 -1.12 -8.51 8.75
C VAL A 269 -1.84 -7.20 9.03
N THR A 270 -1.79 -6.78 10.27
CA THR A 270 -2.40 -5.54 10.74
C THR A 270 -1.42 -4.79 11.63
N MET A 271 -1.70 -3.53 11.96
CA MET A 271 -0.83 -2.73 12.83
C MET A 271 -1.65 -1.64 13.54
N PRO A 272 -1.26 -1.20 14.75
CA PRO A 272 -1.67 0.11 15.24
C PRO A 272 -1.33 1.20 14.21
N SER A 273 -2.27 2.10 13.90
CA SER A 273 -2.08 3.08 12.83
C SER A 273 -0.93 4.03 13.13
N LEU A 274 -0.01 4.17 12.17
CA LEU A 274 1.16 5.05 12.33
C LEU A 274 0.92 6.46 11.80
N SER A 275 -0.22 6.75 11.18
CA SER A 275 -0.52 8.02 10.51
C SER A 275 -0.29 9.25 11.39
N ALA A 276 -0.86 9.26 12.59
CA ALA A 276 -0.70 10.38 13.53
C ALA A 276 0.75 10.56 14.00
N ALA A 277 1.49 9.45 14.16
CA ALA A 277 2.89 9.47 14.57
C ALA A 277 3.81 9.95 13.44
N LEU A 278 3.58 9.50 12.21
CA LEU A 278 4.33 9.90 11.02
C LEU A 278 4.14 11.38 10.70
N LYS A 279 2.92 11.90 10.87
CA LYS A 279 2.65 13.35 10.77
C LYS A 279 3.45 14.17 11.78
N LYS A 280 3.48 13.73 13.05
CA LYS A 280 4.29 14.38 14.10
C LYS A 280 5.80 14.29 13.80
N ALA A 281 6.24 13.14 13.30
CA ALA A 281 7.62 12.87 12.92
C ALA A 281 8.05 13.54 11.60
N LYS A 282 7.10 14.05 10.80
CA LYS A 282 7.36 14.67 9.48
C LYS A 282 8.20 13.77 8.56
N GLY A 283 7.99 12.45 8.63
CA GLY A 283 8.71 11.46 7.83
C GLY A 283 10.16 11.17 8.27
N SER A 284 10.65 11.77 9.36
CA SER A 284 12.00 11.54 9.90
C SER A 284 11.95 10.85 11.27
N LEU A 285 12.67 9.73 11.42
CA LEU A 285 12.80 9.04 12.72
C LEU A 285 13.81 9.71 13.66
N LEU A 286 14.80 10.43 13.11
CA LEU A 286 15.90 10.99 13.89
C LEU A 286 15.83 12.53 13.95
N PRO A 287 16.29 13.14 15.06
CA PRO A 287 16.80 12.48 16.26
C PRO A 287 15.70 11.90 17.18
N PHE A 288 14.46 12.39 17.13
CA PHE A 288 13.41 12.03 18.11
C PHE A 288 12.07 11.54 17.52
N GLY A 289 11.94 11.47 16.19
CA GLY A 289 10.68 11.04 15.55
C GLY A 289 10.27 9.60 15.89
N PHE A 290 11.24 8.72 16.15
CA PHE A 290 11.01 7.34 16.57
C PHE A 290 10.17 7.22 17.86
N VAL A 291 10.23 8.23 18.74
CA VAL A 291 9.45 8.25 19.99
C VAL A 291 7.95 8.29 19.68
N HIS A 292 7.53 9.02 18.64
CA HIS A 292 6.13 9.06 18.22
C HIS A 292 5.65 7.71 17.70
N ILE A 293 6.50 7.03 16.92
CA ILE A 293 6.22 5.70 16.36
C ILE A 293 6.08 4.67 17.48
N LEU A 294 7.05 4.61 18.41
CA LEU A 294 6.99 3.68 19.53
C LEU A 294 5.77 3.91 20.43
N LYS A 295 5.37 5.18 20.64
CA LYS A 295 4.15 5.51 21.38
C LYS A 295 2.89 5.00 20.67
N ALA A 296 2.78 5.23 19.36
CA ALA A 296 1.64 4.75 18.55
C ALA A 296 1.59 3.22 18.45
N LEU A 297 2.74 2.55 18.38
CA LEU A 297 2.83 1.10 18.42
C LEU A 297 2.40 0.53 19.78
N LYS A 298 2.57 1.27 20.89
CA LYS A 298 2.17 0.81 22.22
C LYS A 298 0.70 1.08 22.54
N LYS A 299 0.19 2.25 22.17
CA LYS A 299 -1.19 2.68 22.44
C LYS A 299 -1.76 3.42 21.24
N ASN A 300 -2.90 2.93 20.75
CA ASN A 300 -3.62 3.48 19.63
C ASN A 300 -5.11 3.13 19.78
N ASP A 301 -5.98 3.91 19.16
CA ASP A 301 -7.40 3.61 19.00
C ASP A 301 -7.78 3.29 17.55
N LEU A 302 -6.83 3.39 16.62
CA LEU A 302 -6.97 3.02 15.21
C LEU A 302 -5.95 1.93 14.85
N ALA A 303 -6.37 0.96 14.05
CA ALA A 303 -5.49 -0.01 13.40
C ALA A 303 -5.61 0.09 11.88
N ASP A 304 -4.52 -0.23 11.18
CA ASP A 304 -4.49 -0.39 9.73
C ASP A 304 -4.45 -1.90 9.43
N LEU A 305 -5.40 -2.37 8.63
CA LEU A 305 -5.40 -3.72 8.04
C LEU A 305 -4.60 -3.65 6.74
N TYR A 306 -3.53 -4.44 6.60
CA TYR A 306 -2.66 -4.38 5.42
C TYR A 306 -2.88 -5.54 4.46
N LEU A 307 -2.73 -6.77 4.96
CA LEU A 307 -2.75 -7.95 4.10
C LEU A 307 -3.56 -9.06 4.77
N VAL A 308 -4.35 -9.75 3.97
CA VAL A 308 -5.06 -10.95 4.38
C VAL A 308 -5.03 -11.97 3.25
N ALA A 309 -4.68 -13.21 3.57
CA ALA A 309 -4.73 -14.28 2.59
C ALA A 309 -5.16 -15.59 3.24
N ILE A 310 -5.91 -16.37 2.47
CA ILE A 310 -6.36 -17.71 2.82
C ILE A 310 -6.00 -18.65 1.67
N ARG A 311 -5.38 -19.77 2.01
CA ARG A 311 -5.02 -20.84 1.08
C ARG A 311 -6.24 -21.26 0.26
N LYS A 312 -6.05 -21.44 -1.05
CA LYS A 312 -7.15 -21.60 -2.02
C LYS A 312 -8.10 -22.75 -1.67
N ASP A 313 -7.56 -23.87 -1.18
CA ASP A 313 -8.30 -25.05 -0.72
C ASP A 313 -9.13 -24.82 0.55
N MET A 314 -8.89 -23.71 1.26
CA MET A 314 -9.54 -23.35 2.53
C MET A 314 -10.52 -22.18 2.40
N GLN A 315 -10.58 -21.53 1.23
CA GLN A 315 -11.55 -20.48 0.94
C GLN A 315 -12.99 -21.03 0.96
N GLY A 316 -13.94 -20.21 1.41
CA GLY A 316 -15.35 -20.61 1.53
C GLY A 316 -15.68 -21.57 2.68
N LYS A 317 -14.68 -22.02 3.45
CA LYS A 317 -14.88 -22.97 4.58
C LYS A 317 -15.05 -22.29 5.95
N GLY A 318 -15.16 -20.97 5.98
CA GLY A 318 -15.34 -20.17 7.20
C GLY A 318 -14.05 -19.67 7.86
N VAL A 319 -12.87 -19.89 7.24
CA VAL A 319 -11.57 -19.48 7.80
C VAL A 319 -11.47 -17.95 8.00
N ASN A 320 -12.11 -17.15 7.15
CA ASN A 320 -12.24 -15.69 7.37
C ASN A 320 -12.85 -15.35 8.74
N ALA A 321 -13.86 -16.09 9.19
CA ALA A 321 -14.51 -15.82 10.47
C ALA A 321 -13.57 -16.10 11.66
N LEU A 322 -12.77 -17.17 11.58
CA LEU A 322 -11.73 -17.46 12.58
C LEU A 322 -10.65 -16.37 12.59
N LEU A 323 -10.22 -15.91 11.41
CA LEU A 323 -9.21 -14.86 11.32
C LEU A 323 -9.73 -13.53 11.88
N MET A 324 -10.95 -13.12 11.49
CA MET A 324 -11.58 -11.90 12.00
C MET A 324 -11.86 -11.97 13.50
N TYR A 325 -12.20 -13.14 14.03
CA TYR A 325 -12.33 -13.36 15.46
C TYR A 325 -11.01 -13.06 16.20
N GLU A 326 -9.88 -13.61 15.72
CA GLU A 326 -8.56 -13.36 16.34
C GLU A 326 -8.12 -11.89 16.21
N VAL A 327 -8.37 -11.25 15.06
CA VAL A 327 -8.08 -9.81 14.86
C VAL A 327 -8.89 -8.97 15.84
N ASN A 328 -10.21 -9.16 15.93
CA ASN A 328 -11.07 -8.38 16.82
C ASN A 328 -10.70 -8.60 18.30
N LYS A 329 -10.39 -9.83 18.69
CA LYS A 329 -9.94 -10.16 20.05
C LYS A 329 -8.67 -9.39 20.40
N SER A 330 -7.74 -9.30 19.46
CA SER A 330 -6.53 -8.50 19.63
C SER A 330 -6.82 -7.00 19.72
N TYR A 331 -7.70 -6.49 18.85
CA TYR A 331 -8.08 -5.09 18.83
C TYR A 331 -8.73 -4.63 20.12
N ILE A 332 -9.72 -5.36 20.62
CA ILE A 332 -10.39 -5.08 21.90
C ILE A 332 -9.37 -5.06 23.04
N ARG A 333 -8.50 -6.08 23.14
CA ARG A 333 -7.46 -6.16 24.18
C ARG A 333 -6.47 -5.01 24.12
N ASN A 334 -6.20 -4.46 22.93
CA ASN A 334 -5.27 -3.34 22.72
C ASN A 334 -5.97 -1.96 22.72
N GLY A 335 -7.28 -1.90 22.92
CA GLY A 335 -8.04 -0.65 22.95
C GLY A 335 -8.26 -0.01 21.57
N ILE A 336 -8.13 -0.78 20.50
CA ILE A 336 -8.46 -0.33 19.14
C ILE A 336 -9.99 -0.22 19.01
N ARG A 337 -10.46 0.93 18.52
CA ARG A 337 -11.88 1.27 18.32
C ARG A 337 -12.28 1.27 16.85
N TYR A 338 -11.34 1.58 15.96
CA TYR A 338 -11.57 1.59 14.52
C TYR A 338 -10.45 0.84 13.80
N ALA A 339 -10.78 0.30 12.64
CA ALA A 339 -9.84 -0.33 11.73
C ALA A 339 -10.02 0.26 10.33
N GLU A 340 -8.93 0.68 9.72
CA GLU A 340 -8.87 1.11 8.32
C GLU A 340 -8.51 -0.09 7.44
N THR A 341 -9.30 -0.39 6.42
CA THR A 341 -9.08 -1.59 5.58
C THR A 341 -7.92 -1.45 4.61
N ASN A 342 -7.46 -0.22 4.35
CA ASN A 342 -6.56 0.13 3.24
C ASN A 342 -7.17 -0.23 1.86
N PRO A 343 -6.47 0.05 0.73
CA PRO A 343 -7.05 -0.10 -0.60
C PRO A 343 -7.44 -1.55 -0.93
N GLU A 344 -8.72 -1.77 -1.19
CA GLU A 344 -9.27 -3.03 -1.68
C GLU A 344 -9.80 -2.84 -3.10
N LEU A 345 -9.41 -3.70 -4.04
CA LEU A 345 -9.93 -3.61 -5.41
C LEU A 345 -11.46 -3.64 -5.42
N GLU A 346 -12.08 -2.69 -6.15
CA GLU A 346 -13.54 -2.54 -6.18
C GLU A 346 -14.28 -3.77 -6.74
N LEU A 347 -13.58 -4.61 -7.51
CA LEU A 347 -14.14 -5.84 -8.08
C LEU A 347 -13.97 -7.05 -7.15
N ASN A 348 -13.23 -6.91 -6.05
CA ASN A 348 -13.02 -7.98 -5.07
C ASN A 348 -14.18 -8.06 -4.07
N THR A 349 -15.35 -8.48 -4.56
CA THR A 349 -16.58 -8.59 -3.76
C THR A 349 -16.47 -9.55 -2.57
N LYS A 350 -15.54 -10.52 -2.62
CA LYS A 350 -15.28 -11.45 -1.51
C LYS A 350 -14.69 -10.78 -0.28
N VAL A 351 -13.85 -9.76 -0.46
CA VAL A 351 -13.29 -9.00 0.66
C VAL A 351 -14.34 -8.00 1.15
N GLN A 352 -15.04 -7.34 0.23
CA GLN A 352 -16.06 -6.34 0.59
C GLN A 352 -17.21 -6.93 1.41
N SER A 353 -17.63 -8.17 1.12
CA SER A 353 -18.71 -8.82 1.88
C SER A 353 -18.34 -9.13 3.34
N ILE A 354 -17.05 -9.09 3.70
CA ILE A 354 -16.63 -9.20 5.11
C ILE A 354 -17.19 -8.00 5.90
N TRP A 355 -17.18 -6.81 5.30
CA TRP A 355 -17.55 -5.56 5.96
C TRP A 355 -19.05 -5.41 6.18
N GLU A 356 -19.89 -6.14 5.43
CA GLU A 356 -21.35 -6.22 5.66
C GLU A 356 -21.74 -6.75 7.05
N HIS A 357 -20.81 -7.42 7.74
CA HIS A 357 -21.01 -7.95 9.09
C HIS A 357 -20.56 -7.00 10.19
N PHE A 358 -20.07 -5.81 9.84
CA PHE A 358 -19.57 -4.79 10.76
C PHE A 358 -20.26 -3.45 10.52
N ASP A 359 -20.17 -2.56 11.49
CA ASP A 359 -20.49 -1.15 11.31
C ASP A 359 -19.31 -0.50 10.54
N ALA A 360 -19.47 -0.38 9.22
CA ALA A 360 -18.42 0.02 8.30
C ALA A 360 -18.88 1.14 7.35
N GLU A 361 -18.03 2.15 7.17
CA GLU A 361 -18.25 3.28 6.26
C GLU A 361 -17.22 3.23 5.13
N GLN A 362 -17.65 3.13 3.87
CA GLN A 362 -16.75 3.38 2.74
C GLN A 362 -16.48 4.90 2.68
N HIS A 363 -15.23 5.30 2.87
CA HIS A 363 -14.88 6.71 3.10
C HIS A 363 -13.76 7.25 2.20
N LYS A 364 -13.01 6.38 1.52
CA LYS A 364 -12.03 6.76 0.50
C LYS A 364 -12.13 5.87 -0.72
N ARG A 365 -11.84 6.45 -1.88
CA ARG A 365 -11.67 5.76 -3.16
C ARG A 365 -10.41 6.25 -3.84
N ARG A 366 -9.68 5.31 -4.42
CA ARG A 366 -8.47 5.54 -5.20
C ARG A 366 -8.63 5.02 -6.60
N ARG A 367 -7.94 5.64 -7.55
CA ARG A 367 -7.99 5.31 -8.96
C ARG A 367 -6.60 5.23 -9.57
N ALA A 368 -6.37 4.15 -10.29
CA ALA A 368 -5.38 4.12 -11.35
C ALA A 368 -6.06 4.62 -12.62
N PHE A 369 -5.37 5.52 -13.30
CA PHE A 369 -5.74 6.12 -14.56
C PHE A 369 -4.95 5.46 -15.68
N ILE A 370 -5.53 5.36 -16.87
CA ILE A 370 -4.87 4.86 -18.08
C ILE A 370 -5.14 5.77 -19.28
N LYS A 371 -4.15 5.87 -20.17
CA LYS A 371 -4.27 6.49 -21.49
C LYS A 371 -3.53 5.64 -22.52
N HIS A 372 -4.21 5.27 -23.60
CA HIS A 372 -3.61 4.58 -24.73
C HIS A 372 -2.90 5.58 -25.66
N LEU A 373 -1.70 5.21 -26.15
CA LEU A 373 -0.77 6.11 -26.85
C LEU A 373 -0.86 6.08 -28.37
#